data_AF-A0A5D4SSM8-F1
#
_entry.id   AF-A0A5D4SSM8-F1
#
_cell.length_a   1.000
_cell.length_b   1.000
_cell.length_c   1.000
_cell.angle_alpha   90.00
_cell.angle_beta   90.00
_cell.angle_gamma   90.00
#
_symmetry.space_group_name_H-M   'P 1'
#
loop_
_entity.id
_entity.type
_entity.pdbx_description
1 polymer ?
#
loop_
_entity_poly.entity_id
_entity_poly.type
_entity_poly.pdbx_seq_one_letter_code
_entity_poly.pdbx_strand_id
1 'polypeptide(L)'
;MVIGFFGKLVFEVSDKKIKTFSNFKRDTAGRWNKHDTIGKLPASEFIGPDLDTISFDIKLSAAFGVKPYEEMEKWYLCARNGNAEMLVIGKKRQASGRWVVKQVSQAWDVVLNNGAVYSLNMTVSLEEYTERIK
;
A
#
# COMPACT_ATOMS: atom_id res chain seq x y z
N MET A 1 9.68 16.79 -8.45
CA MET A 1 9.69 16.73 -6.97
C MET A 1 9.39 15.31 -6.53
N VAL A 2 10.25 14.72 -5.69
CA VAL A 2 10.00 13.40 -5.10
C VAL A 2 9.12 13.57 -3.88
N ILE A 3 8.02 12.81 -3.85
CA ILE A 3 7.06 12.80 -2.74
C ILE A 3 7.44 11.71 -1.74
N GLY A 4 7.91 10.56 -2.21
CA GLY A 4 8.22 9.43 -1.35
C GLY A 4 8.66 8.21 -2.14
N PHE A 5 8.85 7.08 -1.47
CA PHE A 5 9.16 5.82 -2.12
C PHE A 5 8.72 4.61 -1.30
N PHE A 6 8.49 3.50 -1.99
CA PHE A 6 8.32 2.16 -1.44
C PHE A 6 9.42 1.26 -2.02
N GLY A 7 10.45 0.96 -1.23
CA GLY A 7 11.65 0.27 -1.73
C GLY A 7 12.27 0.99 -2.93
N LYS A 8 12.20 0.38 -4.12
CA LYS A 8 12.68 0.98 -5.39
C LYS A 8 11.61 1.80 -6.14
N LEU A 9 10.34 1.75 -5.71
CA LEU A 9 9.23 2.43 -6.37
C LEU A 9 9.12 3.86 -5.86
N VAL A 10 9.46 4.84 -6.70
CA VAL A 10 9.44 6.26 -6.34
C VAL A 10 8.10 6.90 -6.68
N PHE A 11 7.55 7.70 -5.77
CA PHE A 11 6.42 8.60 -6.00
C PHE A 11 6.96 10.00 -6.32
N GLU A 12 6.59 10.54 -7.47
CA GLU A 12 7.13 11.79 -7.99
C GLU A 12 6.10 12.56 -8.81
N VAL A 13 6.20 13.88 -8.73
CA VAL A 13 5.44 14.80 -9.57
C VAL A 13 6.41 15.78 -10.22
N SER A 14 6.35 15.89 -11.54
CA SER A 14 7.15 16.78 -12.36
C SER A 14 6.33 17.23 -13.57
N ASP A 15 6.80 18.23 -14.28
CA ASP A 15 6.14 18.76 -15.49
C ASP A 15 6.00 17.70 -16.59
N LYS A 16 6.84 16.66 -16.57
CA LYS A 16 6.83 15.55 -17.54
C LYS A 16 6.06 14.33 -17.05
N LYS A 17 5.95 14.15 -15.73
CA LYS A 17 5.50 12.89 -15.13
C LYS A 17 4.76 13.09 -13.82
N ILE A 18 3.55 12.56 -13.72
CA ILE A 18 2.77 12.53 -12.48
C ILE A 18 2.57 11.07 -12.06
N LYS A 19 3.23 10.70 -10.96
CA LYS A 19 3.09 9.38 -10.31
C LYS A 19 2.99 9.59 -8.80
N THR A 20 1.76 9.82 -8.34
CA THR A 20 1.45 10.03 -6.93
C THR A 20 0.32 9.12 -6.49
N PHE A 21 0.12 9.02 -5.19
CA PHE A 21 -1.01 8.31 -4.59
C PHE A 21 -2.07 9.28 -4.05
N SER A 22 -3.27 8.77 -3.89
CA SER A 22 -4.42 9.42 -3.25
C SER A 22 -5.04 8.48 -2.22
N ASN A 23 -5.94 9.00 -1.38
CA ASN A 23 -6.70 8.21 -0.40
C ASN A 23 -5.79 7.37 0.53
N PHE A 24 -4.66 7.94 0.94
CA PHE A 24 -3.75 7.26 1.86
C PHE A 24 -4.42 7.05 3.22
N LYS A 25 -4.55 5.79 3.61
CA LYS A 25 -5.13 5.35 4.87
C LYS A 25 -4.16 4.40 5.56
N ARG A 26 -3.97 4.59 6.87
CA ARG A 26 -3.27 3.66 7.75
C ARG A 26 -4.21 3.27 8.88
N ASP A 27 -4.39 1.98 9.08
CA ASP A 27 -5.19 1.41 10.15
C ASP A 27 -4.25 0.70 11.13
N THR A 28 -4.34 1.09 12.40
CA THR A 28 -3.56 0.53 13.51
C THR A 28 -4.52 -0.05 14.53
N ALA A 29 -4.30 -1.30 14.91
CA ALA A 29 -5.15 -2.02 15.84
C ALA A 29 -4.35 -2.67 16.98
N GLY A 30 -5.00 -2.79 18.13
CA GLY A 30 -4.54 -3.63 19.23
C GLY A 30 -5.41 -4.89 19.33
N ARG A 31 -4.80 -6.02 19.68
CA ARG A 31 -5.49 -7.27 19.91
C ARG A 31 -5.95 -7.33 21.37
N TRP A 32 -7.26 -7.48 21.56
CA TRP A 32 -7.91 -7.56 22.86
C TRP A 32 -8.74 -8.83 22.94
N ASN A 33 -8.63 -9.56 24.06
CA ASN A 33 -9.53 -10.65 24.38
C ASN A 33 -10.66 -10.15 25.28
N LYS A 34 -11.87 -10.67 25.10
CA LYS A 34 -13.00 -10.39 26.01
C LYS A 34 -13.33 -11.64 26.78
N HIS A 35 -13.37 -11.51 28.10
CA HIS A 35 -13.75 -12.57 29.02
C HIS A 35 -15.18 -12.33 29.49
N ASP A 36 -16.09 -13.17 29.01
CA ASP A 36 -17.50 -13.07 29.35
C ASP A 36 -17.74 -13.44 30.82
N THR A 37 -18.54 -12.62 31.50
CA THR A 37 -18.95 -12.85 32.88
C THR A 37 -20.47 -12.82 32.95
N ILE A 38 -21.08 -13.87 33.51
CA ILE A 38 -22.55 -13.97 33.60
C ILE A 38 -23.11 -12.77 34.37
N GLY A 39 -24.04 -12.04 33.74
CA GLY A 39 -24.74 -10.90 34.33
C GLY A 39 -23.90 -9.64 34.54
N LYS A 40 -22.68 -9.57 34.00
CA LYS A 40 -21.79 -8.40 34.09
C LYS A 40 -21.22 -8.04 32.71
N LEU A 41 -20.68 -6.83 32.61
CA LEU A 41 -19.91 -6.43 31.43
C LEU A 41 -18.67 -7.32 31.30
N PRO A 42 -18.32 -7.76 30.07
CA PRO A 42 -17.14 -8.59 29.85
C PRO A 42 -15.87 -7.79 30.15
N ALA A 43 -14.90 -8.46 30.78
CA ALA A 43 -13.58 -7.87 31.05
C ALA A 43 -12.72 -7.94 29.79
N SER A 44 -12.06 -6.83 29.44
CA SER A 44 -11.20 -6.73 28.25
C SER A 44 -9.73 -6.84 28.65
N GLU A 45 -9.01 -7.80 28.07
CA GLU A 45 -7.59 -8.04 28.32
C GLU A 45 -6.77 -7.72 27.07
N PHE A 46 -5.68 -6.96 27.21
CA PHE A 46 -4.81 -6.61 26.10
C PHE A 46 -3.80 -7.74 25.83
N ILE A 47 -3.85 -8.31 24.63
CA ILE A 47 -2.98 -9.41 24.20
C ILE A 47 -1.69 -8.86 23.57
N GLY A 48 -1.77 -7.69 22.94
CA GLY A 48 -0.63 -7.07 22.26
C GLY A 48 -1.06 -6.26 21.03
N PRO A 49 -0.11 -5.59 20.37
CA PRO A 49 -0.39 -4.91 19.11
C PRO A 49 -0.78 -5.91 18.00
N ASP A 50 -1.56 -5.43 17.05
CA ASP A 50 -1.78 -6.10 15.77
C ASP A 50 -0.82 -5.52 14.70
N LEU A 51 -0.76 -6.16 13.52
CA LEU A 51 -0.01 -5.62 12.39
C LEU A 51 -0.79 -4.46 11.76
N ASP A 52 -0.10 -3.34 11.54
CA ASP A 52 -0.71 -2.22 10.85
C ASP A 52 -0.99 -2.56 9.38
N THR A 53 -2.03 -1.95 8.82
CA THR A 53 -2.31 -2.02 7.39
C THR A 53 -2.35 -0.63 6.77
N ILE A 54 -1.91 -0.51 5.53
CA ILE A 54 -1.94 0.72 4.76
C ILE A 54 -2.67 0.45 3.44
N SER A 55 -3.51 1.37 3.02
CA SER A 55 -4.11 1.37 1.68
C SER A 55 -4.00 2.73 1.02
N PHE A 56 -3.81 2.74 -0.29
CA PHE A 56 -3.83 3.95 -1.10
C PHE A 56 -4.11 3.61 -2.56
N ASP A 57 -4.58 4.62 -3.29
CA ASP A 57 -4.87 4.52 -4.72
C ASP A 57 -3.78 5.20 -5.54
N ILE A 58 -3.43 4.64 -6.68
CA ILE A 58 -2.54 5.23 -7.66
C ILE A 58 -3.31 5.31 -8.98
N LYS A 59 -3.42 6.52 -9.53
CA LYS A 59 -3.92 6.75 -10.88
C LYS A 59 -2.73 6.85 -11.84
N LEU A 60 -2.71 5.97 -12.85
CA LEU A 60 -1.68 5.95 -13.88
C LEU A 60 -2.31 6.28 -15.23
N SER A 61 -1.73 7.23 -15.96
CA SER A 61 -2.20 7.62 -17.29
C SER A 61 -1.06 8.02 -18.20
N ALA A 62 -1.08 7.54 -19.45
CA ALA A 62 -0.13 7.93 -20.48
C ALA A 62 -0.14 9.45 -20.76
N ALA A 63 -1.27 10.13 -20.49
CA ALA A 63 -1.37 11.59 -20.54
C ALA A 63 -0.38 12.29 -19.58
N PHE A 64 0.00 11.62 -18.50
CA PHE A 64 0.92 12.12 -17.48
C PHE A 64 2.33 11.55 -17.64
N GLY A 65 2.72 11.14 -18.85
CA GLY A 65 4.08 10.70 -19.16
C GLY A 65 4.52 9.43 -18.41
N VAL A 66 3.59 8.68 -17.83
CA VAL A 66 3.83 7.34 -17.27
C VAL A 66 3.42 6.29 -18.29
N LYS A 67 4.10 5.14 -18.30
CA LYS A 67 3.62 3.95 -19.01
C LYS A 67 2.79 3.12 -18.02
N PRO A 68 1.45 3.13 -18.10
CA PRO A 68 0.62 2.59 -17.01
C PRO A 68 0.86 1.10 -16.78
N TYR A 69 0.97 0.30 -17.85
CA TYR A 69 1.17 -1.14 -17.76
C TYR A 69 2.52 -1.50 -17.09
N GLU A 70 3.63 -0.94 -17.58
CA GLU A 70 4.97 -1.20 -17.03
C GLU A 70 5.06 -0.76 -15.55
N GLU A 71 4.38 0.31 -15.17
CA GLU A 71 4.42 0.79 -13.79
C GLU A 71 3.55 -0.05 -12.86
N MET A 72 2.37 -0.48 -13.32
CA MET A 72 1.51 -1.41 -12.61
C MET A 72 2.20 -2.77 -12.40
N GLU A 73 2.92 -3.27 -13.41
CA GLU A 73 3.61 -4.56 -13.35
C GLU A 73 4.63 -4.62 -12.21
N LYS A 74 5.31 -3.50 -11.93
CA LYS A 74 6.25 -3.42 -10.79
C LYS A 74 5.56 -3.67 -9.45
N TRP A 75 4.38 -3.09 -9.25
CA TRP A 75 3.60 -3.32 -8.03
C TRP A 75 3.07 -4.74 -7.94
N TYR A 76 2.62 -5.29 -9.07
CA TYR A 76 2.22 -6.68 -9.18
C TYR A 76 3.36 -7.64 -8.82
N LEU A 77 4.58 -7.37 -9.30
CA LEU A 77 5.76 -8.16 -8.94
C LEU A 77 6.12 -8.02 -7.46
N CYS A 78 6.00 -6.83 -6.86
CA CYS A 78 6.20 -6.66 -5.42
C CYS A 78 5.24 -7.54 -4.59
N ALA A 79 3.97 -7.63 -5.01
CA ALA A 79 2.98 -8.49 -4.35
C ALA A 79 3.31 -9.99 -4.51
N ARG A 80 3.80 -10.42 -5.68
CA ARG A 80 4.12 -11.83 -5.94
C ARG A 80 5.44 -12.29 -5.33
N ASN A 81 6.44 -11.41 -5.25
CA ASN A 81 7.75 -11.77 -4.73
C ASN A 81 7.79 -11.75 -3.19
N GLY A 82 6.81 -11.11 -2.53
CA GLY A 82 6.75 -11.02 -1.08
C GLY A 82 7.86 -10.15 -0.48
N ASN A 83 8.36 -9.17 -1.23
CA ASN A 83 9.47 -8.33 -0.78
C ASN A 83 9.03 -7.37 0.34
N ALA A 84 9.66 -7.49 1.51
CA ALA A 84 9.48 -6.56 2.61
C ALA A 84 10.38 -5.33 2.42
N GLU A 85 9.77 -4.17 2.24
CA GLU A 85 10.43 -2.92 1.86
C GLU A 85 10.05 -1.76 2.80
N MET A 86 10.83 -0.69 2.76
CA MET A 86 10.51 0.53 3.52
C MET A 86 9.55 1.43 2.74
N LEU A 87 8.55 1.97 3.43
CA LEU A 87 7.69 3.03 2.92
C LEU A 87 8.06 4.37 3.55
N VAL A 88 8.41 5.33 2.70
CA VAL A 88 8.77 6.70 3.09
C VAL A 88 7.90 7.69 2.34
N ILE A 89 7.29 8.62 3.06
CA ILE A 89 6.50 9.71 2.50
C ILE A 89 7.05 11.03 3.05
N GLY A 90 7.43 11.92 2.15
CA GLY A 90 8.20 13.13 2.44
C GLY A 90 9.53 12.77 3.10
N LYS A 91 9.69 13.20 4.36
CA LYS A 91 10.87 12.90 5.20
C LYS A 91 10.56 11.89 6.31
N LYS A 92 9.36 11.29 6.33
CA LYS A 92 8.90 10.42 7.41
C LYS A 92 8.75 8.98 6.92
N ARG A 93 9.40 8.06 7.64
CA ARG A 93 9.14 6.63 7.52
C ARG A 93 7.78 6.32 8.13
N GLN A 94 6.99 5.49 7.45
CA GLN A 94 5.65 5.17 7.94
C GLN A 94 5.67 4.13 9.06
N ALA A 95 6.71 3.31 9.19
CA ALA A 95 6.91 2.46 10.37
C ALA A 95 8.40 2.36 10.71
N SER A 96 8.70 1.83 11.89
CA SER A 96 10.04 1.34 12.24
C SER A 96 10.36 0.05 11.49
N GLY A 97 9.34 -0.78 11.24
CA GLY A 97 9.43 -2.02 10.48
C GLY A 97 9.36 -1.84 8.95
N ARG A 98 9.25 -2.98 8.27
CA ARG A 98 9.08 -3.06 6.82
C ARG A 98 7.61 -3.34 6.48
N TRP A 99 7.26 -3.14 5.22
CA TRP A 99 5.93 -3.35 4.68
C TRP A 99 6.01 -4.33 3.53
N VAL A 100 5.03 -5.22 3.44
CA VAL A 100 4.85 -6.10 2.28
C VAL A 100 3.62 -5.69 1.51
N VAL A 101 3.66 -5.85 0.18
CA VAL A 101 2.47 -5.63 -0.64
C VAL A 101 1.58 -6.86 -0.52
N LYS A 102 0.47 -6.72 0.20
CA LYS A 102 -0.48 -7.81 0.44
C LYS A 102 -1.40 -8.02 -0.75
N GLN A 103 -1.86 -6.93 -1.36
CA GLN A 103 -2.80 -6.96 -2.46
C GLN A 103 -2.58 -5.77 -3.38
N VAL A 104 -2.79 -6.00 -4.69
CA VAL A 104 -2.88 -4.97 -5.71
C VAL A 104 -4.14 -5.22 -6.51
N SER A 105 -5.11 -4.31 -6.40
CA SER A 105 -6.32 -4.28 -7.23
C SER A 105 -6.11 -3.32 -8.40
N GLN A 106 -6.61 -3.67 -9.59
CA GLN A 106 -6.40 -2.89 -10.81
C GLN A 106 -7.71 -2.74 -11.57
N ALA A 107 -8.04 -1.51 -11.93
CA ALA A 107 -9.18 -1.14 -12.77
C ALA A 107 -8.63 -0.46 -14.03
N TRP A 108 -8.82 -1.11 -15.18
CA TRP A 108 -8.32 -0.63 -16.46
C TRP A 108 -9.39 0.27 -17.08
N ASP A 109 -9.14 1.57 -17.10
CA ASP A 109 -10.15 2.55 -17.51
C ASP A 109 -10.24 2.67 -19.04
N VAL A 110 -9.10 2.88 -19.70
CA VAL A 110 -9.04 3.11 -21.15
C VAL A 110 -7.97 2.22 -21.77
N VAL A 111 -8.39 1.39 -22.72
CA VAL A 111 -7.55 0.50 -23.51
C VAL A 111 -7.68 0.88 -24.98
N LEU A 112 -6.55 1.06 -25.67
CA LEU A 112 -6.48 1.49 -27.07
C LEU A 112 -6.54 0.33 -28.05
N ASN A 113 -6.63 0.67 -29.34
CA ASN A 113 -6.67 -0.24 -30.48
C ASN A 113 -5.33 -0.97 -30.69
N ASN A 114 -5.07 -1.96 -29.83
CA ASN A 114 -3.94 -2.92 -29.83
C ASN A 114 -3.79 -3.58 -28.44
N GLY A 115 -4.67 -3.28 -27.48
CA GLY A 115 -4.56 -3.75 -26.10
C GLY A 115 -3.64 -2.90 -25.23
N ALA A 116 -3.09 -1.79 -25.75
CA ALA A 116 -2.28 -0.88 -24.95
C ALA A 116 -3.15 -0.13 -23.92
N VAL A 117 -2.74 -0.16 -22.66
CA VAL A 117 -3.44 0.52 -21.57
C VAL A 117 -3.05 1.99 -21.55
N TYR A 118 -4.02 2.86 -21.81
CA TYR A 118 -3.83 4.31 -21.77
C TYR A 118 -3.97 4.87 -20.36
N SER A 119 -4.93 4.37 -19.58
CA SER A 119 -5.11 4.76 -18.18
C SER A 119 -5.66 3.62 -17.34
N LEU A 120 -5.22 3.55 -16.10
CA LEU A 120 -5.71 2.60 -15.10
C LEU A 120 -5.65 3.24 -13.70
N ASN A 121 -6.55 2.79 -12.84
CA ASN A 121 -6.49 3.03 -11.40
C ASN A 121 -6.07 1.74 -10.71
N MET A 122 -5.22 1.84 -9.71
CA MET A 122 -4.84 0.68 -8.90
C MET A 122 -4.90 1.02 -7.43
N THR A 123 -5.41 0.09 -6.63
CA THR A 123 -5.44 0.18 -5.18
C THR A 123 -4.41 -0.79 -4.62
N VAL A 124 -3.48 -0.27 -3.82
CA VAL A 124 -2.42 -1.04 -3.19
C VAL A 124 -2.72 -1.17 -1.71
N SER A 125 -2.66 -2.40 -1.20
CA SER A 125 -2.77 -2.70 0.22
C SER A 125 -1.45 -3.27 0.72
N LEU A 126 -0.90 -2.62 1.76
CA LEU A 126 0.31 -3.03 2.45
C LEU A 126 -0.03 -3.54 3.85
N GLU A 127 0.75 -4.50 4.32
CA GLU A 127 0.69 -5.04 5.67
C GLU A 127 2.07 -4.89 6.32
N GLU A 128 2.10 -4.50 7.59
CA GLU A 128 3.34 -4.42 8.36
C GLU A 128 3.96 -5.80 8.46
N TYR A 129 5.28 -5.87 8.30
CA TYR A 129 6.03 -7.11 8.31
C TYR A 129 7.04 -7.15 9.45
N THR A 130 6.99 -8.23 10.23
CA THR A 130 7.95 -8.54 11.30
C THR A 130 8.62 -9.89 11.04
N GLU A 131 9.95 -9.90 11.03
CA GLU A 131 10.76 -11.13 10.87
C GLU A 131 10.85 -11.94 12.18
N ARG A 132 10.47 -11.35 13.32
CA ARG A 132 10.65 -11.99 14.63
C ARG A 132 9.47 -12.90 14.97
N ILE A 133 9.66 -14.20 14.73
CA ILE A 133 8.97 -15.24 15.47
C ILE A 133 9.81 -15.45 16.75
N LYS A 134 9.34 -14.91 17.87
CA LYS A 134 9.94 -15.18 19.18
C LYS A 134 9.28 -16.38 19.83
#